data_AF-A0A8X6W9J2-F1
#
_entry.id   AF-A0A8X6W9J2-F1
#
_cell.length_a   1.000
_cell.length_b   1.000
_cell.length_c   1.000
_cell.angle_alpha   90.00
_cell.angle_beta   90.00
_cell.angle_gamma   90.00
#
_symmetry.space_group_name_H-M   'P 1'
#
loop_
_entity.id
_entity.type
_entity.pdbx_description
1 polymer ?
#
loop_
_entity_poly.entity_id
_entity_poly.type
_entity_poly.pdbx_seq_one_letter_code
_entity_poly.pdbx_strand_id
1 'polypeptide(L)'
;MMETVGMARLFQHSLSHRSVRYTSYIENGDSKTFSSITASNPYGEDITVSKIECVGHVQKRMGSRLRKLKQMGSKLSDGKSIGGNRRPQANRTERVNRDLVQMIANYVNEQHDTWDQFLIEFAYAIRTAVNETTGKAPAELFLGRKLITPFQKLVMASDGTEFAVGNIERLFEEARQKLNRKNWTK
;
A
#
# COMPACT_ATOMS: atom_id res chain seq x y z
N MET A 1 -3.71 -17.46 8.17
CA MET A 1 -4.32 -16.18 7.72
C MET A 1 -3.43 -15.63 6.63
N MET A 2 -4.03 -15.13 5.57
CA MET A 2 -3.35 -14.93 4.29
C MET A 2 -2.34 -13.78 4.26
N GLU A 3 -2.63 -12.71 5.00
CA GLU A 3 -1.74 -11.58 5.22
C GLU A 3 -0.44 -12.01 5.91
N THR A 4 -0.54 -12.93 6.88
CA THR A 4 0.62 -13.39 7.66
C THR A 4 1.59 -14.20 6.80
N VAL A 5 1.06 -15.03 5.89
CA VAL A 5 1.85 -15.80 4.94
C VAL A 5 2.49 -14.88 3.88
N GLY A 6 1.73 -13.95 3.31
CA GLY A 6 2.24 -13.00 2.32
C GLY A 6 3.36 -12.12 2.88
N MET A 7 3.21 -11.63 4.10
CA MET A 7 4.26 -10.84 4.76
C MET A 7 5.51 -11.66 5.09
N ALA A 8 5.37 -12.90 5.55
CA ALA A 8 6.53 -13.77 5.78
C ALA A 8 7.30 -14.02 4.47
N ARG A 9 6.60 -14.30 3.36
CA ARG A 9 7.21 -14.41 2.02
C ARG A 9 7.91 -13.12 1.59
N LEU A 10 7.31 -11.96 1.83
CA LEU A 10 7.90 -10.66 1.49
C LEU A 10 9.26 -10.45 2.19
N PHE A 11 9.36 -10.81 3.47
CA PHE A 11 10.61 -10.74 4.22
C PHE A 11 11.66 -11.72 3.67
N GLN A 12 11.27 -12.95 3.34
CA GLN A 12 12.18 -13.92 2.71
C GLN A 12 12.66 -13.46 1.32
N HIS A 13 11.74 -12.95 0.48
CA HIS A 13 12.04 -12.44 -0.85
C HIS A 13 12.98 -11.24 -0.84
N SER A 14 12.91 -10.40 0.20
CA SER A 14 13.79 -9.24 0.33
C SER A 14 15.28 -9.64 0.31
N LEU A 15 15.62 -10.77 0.94
CA LEU A 15 16.99 -11.28 0.94
C LEU A 15 17.32 -11.97 -0.39
N SER A 16 16.46 -12.88 -0.85
CA SER A 16 16.75 -13.73 -2.02
C SER A 16 16.75 -12.99 -3.35
N HIS A 17 15.89 -11.98 -3.53
CA HIS A 17 15.73 -11.28 -4.82
C HIS A 17 16.37 -9.89 -4.84
N ARG A 18 16.54 -9.26 -3.67
CA ARG A 18 16.98 -7.86 -3.57
C ARG A 18 18.21 -7.68 -2.70
N SER A 19 18.67 -8.72 -2.01
CA SER A 19 19.81 -8.66 -1.08
C SER A 19 19.67 -7.56 -0.03
N VAL A 20 18.44 -7.26 0.39
CA VAL A 20 18.14 -6.29 1.46
C VAL A 20 17.48 -6.98 2.65
N ARG A 21 17.55 -6.34 3.82
CA ARG A 21 16.96 -6.86 5.06
C ARG A 21 16.13 -5.78 5.72
N TYR A 22 14.91 -6.12 6.13
CA TYR A 22 14.02 -5.22 6.86
C TYR A 22 14.26 -5.35 8.36
N THR A 23 14.68 -4.26 9.00
CA THR A 23 14.93 -4.23 10.45
C THR A 23 13.71 -3.77 11.24
N SER A 24 12.72 -3.18 10.58
CA SER A 24 11.55 -2.58 11.21
C SER A 24 10.28 -3.00 10.49
N TYR A 25 9.25 -3.36 11.26
CA TYR A 25 7.92 -3.70 10.78
C TYR A 25 6.89 -2.72 11.37
N ILE A 26 6.17 -2.01 10.49
CA ILE A 26 5.17 -1.01 10.87
C ILE A 26 3.79 -1.63 10.77
N GLU A 27 3.01 -1.59 11.85
CA GLU A 27 1.67 -2.19 11.88
C GLU A 27 0.64 -1.37 12.68
N ASN A 28 -0.64 -1.70 12.47
CA ASN A 28 -1.77 -1.05 13.11
C ASN A 28 -2.18 -1.72 14.44
N GLY A 29 -1.26 -2.41 15.11
CA GLY A 29 -1.49 -3.07 16.40
C GLY A 29 -2.02 -4.50 16.34
N ASP A 30 -2.05 -5.15 15.15
CA ASP A 30 -2.36 -6.58 15.02
C ASP A 30 -1.09 -7.41 15.18
N SER A 31 -1.07 -8.28 16.19
CA SER A 31 0.11 -9.08 16.55
C SER A 31 0.35 -10.30 15.66
N LYS A 32 -0.66 -10.81 14.93
CA LYS A 32 -0.55 -12.13 14.29
C LYS A 32 0.48 -12.16 13.16
N THR A 33 0.55 -11.08 12.38
CA THR A 33 1.50 -10.93 11.28
C THR A 33 2.93 -10.81 11.78
N PHE A 34 3.18 -10.00 12.80
CA PHE A 34 4.51 -9.86 13.40
C PHE A 34 5.02 -11.17 14.02
N SER A 35 4.15 -11.91 14.70
CA SER A 35 4.48 -13.25 15.23
C SER A 35 4.88 -14.21 14.10
N SER A 36 4.16 -14.19 12.97
CA SER A 36 4.48 -15.01 11.80
C SER A 36 5.82 -14.65 11.17
N ILE A 37 6.15 -13.36 11.06
CA ILE A 37 7.43 -12.88 10.54
C ILE A 37 8.57 -13.34 11.46
N THR A 38 8.43 -13.12 12.76
CA THR A 38 9.44 -13.50 13.76
C THR A 38 9.67 -15.01 13.77
N ALA A 39 8.60 -15.80 13.73
CA ALA A 39 8.67 -17.26 13.67
C ALA A 39 9.34 -17.76 12.39
N SER A 40 9.20 -17.04 11.27
CA SER A 40 9.85 -17.40 10.00
C SER A 40 11.36 -17.16 9.99
N ASN A 41 11.90 -16.45 10.99
CA ASN A 41 13.31 -16.10 11.15
C ASN A 41 14.03 -15.77 9.81
N PRO A 42 13.56 -14.75 9.06
CA PRO A 42 13.92 -14.57 7.66
C PRO A 42 15.40 -14.19 7.44
N TYR A 43 16.10 -13.77 8.49
CA TYR A 43 17.47 -13.25 8.41
C TYR A 43 18.47 -13.93 9.35
N GLY A 44 18.06 -14.98 10.08
CA GLY A 44 18.90 -15.66 11.08
C GLY A 44 18.97 -14.93 12.42
N GLU A 45 19.78 -15.47 13.34
CA GLU A 45 19.87 -14.98 14.73
C GLU A 45 20.51 -13.58 14.86
N ASP A 46 21.28 -13.15 13.86
CA ASP A 46 22.00 -11.88 13.90
C ASP A 46 21.09 -10.65 13.77
N ILE A 47 19.87 -10.80 13.22
CA ILE A 47 19.02 -9.67 12.85
C ILE A 47 17.61 -9.85 13.41
N THR A 48 17.27 -8.99 14.36
CA THR A 48 15.94 -8.93 14.97
C THR A 48 15.07 -7.85 14.29
N VAL A 49 13.85 -8.22 13.91
CA VAL A 49 12.86 -7.27 13.35
C VAL A 49 12.14 -6.56 14.51
N SER A 50 12.24 -5.23 14.55
CA SER A 50 11.57 -4.40 15.55
C SER A 50 10.16 -4.01 15.11
N LYS A 51 9.17 -4.17 16.01
CA LYS A 51 7.78 -3.76 15.77
C LYS A 51 7.59 -2.27 16.12
N ILE A 52 7.00 -1.52 15.19
CA ILE A 52 6.74 -0.08 15.33
C ILE A 52 5.23 0.18 15.12
N GLU A 53 4.63 1.00 15.99
CA GLU A 53 3.24 1.43 15.82
C GLU A 53 3.09 2.40 14.64
N CYS A 54 2.08 2.17 13.79
CA CYS A 54 1.76 3.12 12.73
C CYS A 54 1.13 4.41 13.30
N VAL A 55 1.34 5.54 12.61
CA VAL A 55 0.80 6.84 13.02
C VAL A 55 -0.73 6.82 13.22
N GLY A 56 -1.45 6.05 12.40
CA GLY A 56 -2.90 5.89 12.54
C GLY A 56 -3.28 5.21 13.85
N HIS A 57 -2.52 4.21 14.29
CA HIS A 57 -2.73 3.55 15.58
C HIS A 57 -2.45 4.50 16.75
N VAL A 58 -1.35 5.25 16.69
CA VAL A 58 -1.00 6.27 17.70
C VAL A 58 -2.11 7.31 17.82
N GLN A 59 -2.61 7.82 16.69
CA GLN A 59 -3.72 8.78 16.66
C GLN A 59 -5.01 8.22 17.28
N LYS A 60 -5.39 6.97 16.96
CA LYS A 60 -6.58 6.31 17.55
C LYS A 60 -6.45 6.13 19.06
N ARG A 61 -5.27 5.75 19.55
CA ARG A 61 -4.97 5.60 20.98
C ARG A 61 -5.03 6.95 21.71
N MET A 62 -4.42 7.99 21.15
CA MET A 62 -4.50 9.35 21.69
C MET A 62 -5.96 9.85 21.72
N GLY A 63 -6.70 9.67 20.62
CA GLY A 63 -8.11 10.05 20.53
C GLY A 63 -8.99 9.33 21.57
N SER A 64 -8.74 8.04 21.79
CA SER A 64 -9.43 7.26 22.83
C SER A 64 -9.15 7.77 24.24
N ARG A 65 -7.88 8.10 24.55
CA ARG A 65 -7.49 8.69 25.85
C ARG A 65 -8.13 10.07 26.05
N LEU A 66 -8.16 10.91 25.02
CA LEU A 66 -8.82 12.21 25.06
C LEU A 66 -10.33 12.10 25.29
N ARG A 67 -11.01 11.13 24.66
CA ARG A 67 -12.44 10.88 24.90
C ARG A 67 -12.71 10.44 26.34
N LYS A 68 -11.86 9.60 26.93
CA LYS A 68 -11.96 9.21 28.35
C LYS A 68 -11.79 10.43 29.27
N LEU A 69 -10.78 11.26 29.06
CA LEU A 69 -10.57 12.49 29.82
C LEU A 69 -11.77 13.46 29.71
N LYS A 70 -12.32 13.59 28.51
CA LYS A 70 -13.54 14.39 28.29
C LYS A 70 -14.73 13.82 29.07
N GLN A 71 -14.93 12.50 29.08
CA GLN A 71 -15.99 11.85 29.86
C GLN A 71 -15.82 12.04 31.38
N MET A 72 -14.58 12.10 31.86
CA MET A 72 -14.25 12.38 33.26
C MET A 72 -14.35 13.87 33.64
N GLY A 73 -14.77 14.74 32.71
CA GLY A 73 -14.91 16.17 32.97
C GLY A 73 -13.59 16.91 33.19
N SER A 74 -12.46 16.31 32.80
CA SER A 74 -11.14 16.93 32.94
C SER A 74 -11.06 18.23 32.12
N LYS A 75 -10.43 19.25 32.70
CA LYS A 75 -10.19 20.56 32.07
C LYS A 75 -8.72 20.70 31.69
N LEU A 76 -8.45 21.54 30.70
CA LEU A 76 -7.11 21.97 30.33
C LEU A 76 -6.54 22.90 31.42
N SER A 77 -5.24 23.18 31.36
CA SER A 77 -4.57 24.08 32.31
C SER A 77 -5.14 25.51 32.31
N ASP A 78 -5.76 25.94 31.22
CA ASP A 78 -6.46 27.22 31.09
C ASP A 78 -7.92 27.18 31.60
N GLY A 79 -8.33 26.08 32.23
CA GLY A 79 -9.68 25.88 32.76
C GLY A 79 -10.74 25.56 31.71
N LYS A 80 -10.38 25.48 30.41
CA LYS A 80 -11.34 25.15 29.36
C LYS A 80 -11.62 23.65 29.31
N SER A 81 -12.82 23.29 28.86
CA SER A 81 -13.20 21.90 28.65
C SER A 81 -12.39 21.29 27.50
N ILE A 82 -12.09 19.99 27.59
CA ILE A 82 -11.46 19.25 26.51
C ILE A 82 -12.45 19.16 25.34
N GLY A 83 -12.30 20.04 24.37
CA GLY A 83 -13.23 20.19 23.25
C GLY A 83 -12.61 20.88 22.03
N GLY A 84 -12.94 20.35 20.85
CA GLY A 84 -12.59 20.92 19.56
C GLY A 84 -13.10 20.01 18.43
N ASN A 85 -13.68 20.57 17.38
CA ASN A 85 -14.16 19.83 16.20
C ASN A 85 -12.98 19.42 15.29
N ARG A 86 -11.89 18.89 15.87
CA ARG A 86 -10.79 18.36 15.08
C ARG A 86 -10.97 16.87 14.95
N ARG A 87 -11.67 16.49 13.88
CA ARG A 87 -11.54 15.14 13.33
C ARG A 87 -10.05 14.92 13.09
N PRO A 88 -9.43 13.83 13.61
CA PRO A 88 -8.10 13.47 13.13
C PRO A 88 -8.23 13.38 11.62
N GLN A 89 -7.49 14.23 10.90
CA GLN A 89 -7.56 14.31 9.44
C GLN A 89 -7.52 12.88 8.90
N ALA A 90 -8.59 12.45 8.23
CA ALA A 90 -8.64 11.15 7.56
C ALA A 90 -7.41 11.08 6.66
N ASN A 91 -6.48 10.22 7.08
CA ASN A 91 -5.09 10.28 6.71
C ASN A 91 -4.96 10.13 5.19
N ARG A 92 -4.09 10.90 4.54
CA ARG A 92 -3.72 10.67 3.13
C ARG A 92 -3.37 9.19 2.89
N THR A 93 -2.70 8.56 3.87
CA THR A 93 -2.41 7.12 3.87
C THR A 93 -3.67 6.24 3.86
N GLU A 94 -4.72 6.56 4.61
CA GLU A 94 -5.93 5.73 4.63
C GLU A 94 -6.68 5.79 3.28
N ARG A 95 -6.63 6.94 2.59
CA ARG A 95 -7.16 7.06 1.23
C ARG A 95 -6.36 6.21 0.24
N VAL A 96 -5.04 6.38 0.21
CA VAL A 96 -4.17 5.57 -0.67
C VAL A 96 -4.28 4.07 -0.35
N ASN A 97 -4.39 3.69 0.92
CA ASN A 97 -4.57 2.30 1.31
C ASN A 97 -5.91 1.74 0.82
N ARG A 98 -6.98 2.54 0.83
CA ARG A 98 -8.28 2.12 0.28
C ARG A 98 -8.18 1.86 -1.22
N ASP A 99 -7.50 2.75 -1.95
CA ASP A 99 -7.27 2.58 -3.38
C ASP A 99 -6.42 1.34 -3.66
N LEU A 100 -5.37 1.11 -2.87
CA LEU A 100 -4.52 -0.08 -2.97
C LEU A 100 -5.30 -1.37 -2.69
N VAL A 101 -6.12 -1.41 -1.63
CA VAL A 101 -6.97 -2.56 -1.32
C VAL A 101 -7.95 -2.83 -2.47
N GLN A 102 -8.51 -1.79 -3.07
CA GLN A 102 -9.39 -1.92 -4.23
C GLN A 102 -8.62 -2.47 -5.45
N MET A 103 -7.39 -2.02 -5.69
CA MET A 103 -6.53 -2.54 -6.76
C MET A 103 -6.20 -4.01 -6.55
N ILE A 104 -5.85 -4.42 -5.32
CA ILE A 104 -5.59 -5.82 -4.94
C ILE A 104 -6.84 -6.66 -5.17
N ALA A 105 -7.99 -6.24 -4.64
CA ALA A 105 -9.27 -6.93 -4.86
C ALA A 105 -9.68 -6.97 -6.34
N ASN A 106 -9.17 -6.02 -7.13
CA ASN A 106 -9.43 -5.99 -8.56
C ASN A 106 -8.60 -6.96 -9.38
N TYR A 107 -7.35 -7.17 -8.98
CA TYR A 107 -6.35 -7.81 -9.83
C TYR A 107 -6.02 -9.25 -9.42
N VAL A 108 -6.14 -9.57 -8.13
CA VAL A 108 -5.77 -10.89 -7.62
C VAL A 108 -6.92 -11.89 -7.80
N ASN A 109 -6.59 -13.18 -7.93
CA ASN A 109 -7.54 -14.28 -8.07
C ASN A 109 -8.56 -14.31 -6.90
N GLU A 110 -9.61 -15.14 -7.00
CA GLU A 110 -10.63 -15.29 -5.94
C GLU A 110 -10.04 -15.67 -4.57
N GLN A 111 -8.88 -16.30 -4.56
CA GLN A 111 -8.17 -16.71 -3.35
C GLN A 111 -7.23 -15.65 -2.80
N HIS A 112 -7.07 -14.52 -3.50
CA HIS A 112 -6.26 -13.32 -3.24
C HIS A 112 -4.74 -13.56 -2.97
N ASP A 113 -4.20 -14.77 -3.15
CA ASP A 113 -2.99 -15.31 -2.46
C ASP A 113 -1.64 -14.96 -3.07
N THR A 114 -1.69 -14.21 -4.16
CA THR A 114 -0.55 -13.79 -4.97
C THR A 114 -0.38 -12.27 -4.99
N TRP A 115 -1.11 -11.55 -4.11
CA TRP A 115 -1.07 -10.08 -4.05
C TRP A 115 0.34 -9.51 -3.82
N ASP A 116 1.20 -10.25 -3.11
CA ASP A 116 2.58 -9.88 -2.80
C ASP A 116 3.47 -9.82 -4.05
N GLN A 117 3.14 -10.59 -5.09
CA GLN A 117 3.88 -10.60 -6.36
C GLN A 117 3.64 -9.32 -7.17
N PHE A 118 2.47 -8.70 -7.02
CA PHE A 118 2.03 -7.55 -7.82
C PHE A 118 2.25 -6.19 -7.13
N LEU A 119 2.96 -6.18 -6.00
CA LEU A 119 3.17 -4.96 -5.22
C LEU A 119 3.89 -3.86 -5.99
N ILE A 120 4.82 -4.23 -6.88
CA ILE A 120 5.58 -3.26 -7.67
C ILE A 120 4.65 -2.59 -8.69
N GLU A 121 3.78 -3.38 -9.33
CA GLU A 121 2.81 -2.99 -10.33
C GLU A 121 1.77 -2.05 -9.72
N PHE A 122 1.25 -2.40 -8.54
CA PHE A 122 0.34 -1.52 -7.81
C PHE A 122 1.01 -0.21 -7.41
N ALA A 123 2.23 -0.29 -6.86
CA ALA A 123 2.98 0.89 -6.47
C ALA A 123 3.36 1.77 -7.68
N TYR A 124 3.62 1.17 -8.84
CA TYR A 124 3.85 1.87 -10.10
C TYR A 124 2.58 2.61 -10.54
N ALA A 125 1.45 1.92 -10.61
CA ALA A 125 0.17 2.49 -11.02
C ALA A 125 -0.24 3.68 -10.13
N ILE A 126 -0.10 3.57 -8.80
CA ILE A 126 -0.37 4.68 -7.87
C ILE A 126 0.56 5.87 -8.13
N ARG A 127 1.85 5.63 -8.41
CA ARG A 127 2.83 6.69 -8.66
C ARG A 127 2.61 7.41 -9.99
N THR A 128 2.02 6.76 -10.98
CA THR A 128 1.80 7.32 -12.33
C THR A 128 0.36 7.75 -12.60
N ALA A 129 -0.59 7.44 -11.72
CA ALA A 129 -1.98 7.89 -11.86
C ALA A 129 -2.05 9.42 -11.73
N VAL A 130 -2.62 10.08 -12.74
CA VAL A 130 -2.81 11.53 -12.74
C VAL A 130 -3.93 11.88 -11.76
N ASN A 131 -3.66 12.80 -10.84
CA ASN A 131 -4.68 13.28 -9.91
C ASN A 131 -5.46 14.44 -10.54
N GLU A 132 -6.79 14.35 -10.55
CA GLU A 132 -7.68 15.33 -11.19
C GLU A 132 -7.49 16.78 -10.69
N THR A 133 -7.25 16.96 -9.39
CA THR A 133 -7.10 18.30 -8.79
C THR A 133 -5.80 18.98 -9.21
N THR A 134 -4.71 18.20 -9.31
CA THR A 134 -3.38 18.77 -9.65
C THR A 134 -3.06 18.67 -11.14
N GLY A 135 -3.77 17.85 -11.90
CA GLY A 135 -3.45 17.51 -13.28
C GLY A 135 -2.12 16.78 -13.46
N LYS A 136 -1.52 16.30 -12.37
CA LYS A 136 -0.17 15.72 -12.33
C LYS A 136 -0.17 14.39 -11.59
N ALA A 137 0.76 13.51 -11.97
CA ALA A 137 0.99 12.26 -11.25
C ALA A 137 1.92 12.47 -10.04
N PRO A 138 1.79 11.69 -8.95
CA PRO A 138 2.68 11.81 -7.79
C PRO A 138 4.17 11.71 -8.14
N ALA A 139 4.55 10.81 -9.05
CA ALA A 139 5.94 10.69 -9.49
C ALA A 139 6.44 11.91 -10.29
N GLU A 140 5.56 12.57 -11.05
CA GLU A 140 5.91 13.79 -11.79
C GLU A 140 6.18 14.94 -10.83
N LEU A 141 5.35 15.10 -9.79
CA LEU A 141 5.56 16.10 -8.75
C LEU A 141 6.83 15.82 -7.92
N PHE A 142 7.13 14.55 -7.65
CA PHE A 142 8.29 14.16 -6.85
C PHE A 142 9.61 14.24 -7.61
N LEU A 143 9.64 13.78 -8.86
CA LEU A 143 10.87 13.67 -9.67
C LEU A 143 11.09 14.87 -10.59
N GLY A 144 10.09 15.76 -10.73
CA GLY A 144 10.12 16.85 -11.71
C GLY A 144 10.02 16.39 -13.17
N ARG A 145 9.78 15.11 -13.43
CA ARG A 145 9.67 14.52 -14.77
C ARG A 145 8.64 13.40 -14.81
N LYS A 146 8.04 13.18 -15.98
CA LYS A 146 7.14 12.04 -16.20
C LYS A 146 7.94 10.74 -16.23
N LEU A 147 7.43 9.72 -15.53
CA LEU A 147 7.96 8.37 -15.65
C LEU A 147 7.52 7.79 -17.01
N ILE A 148 8.47 7.19 -17.71
CA ILE A 148 8.19 6.47 -18.96
C ILE A 148 7.51 5.16 -18.58
N THR A 149 6.27 4.96 -19.07
CA THR A 149 5.54 3.72 -18.83
C THR A 149 6.12 2.56 -19.63
N PRO A 150 5.96 1.30 -19.18
CA PRO A 150 6.35 0.14 -19.98
C PRO A 150 5.78 0.20 -21.40
N PHE A 151 4.53 0.67 -21.53
CA PHE A 151 3.88 0.93 -22.82
C PHE A 151 4.58 2.04 -23.62
N GLN A 152 4.90 3.18 -23.00
CA GLN A 152 5.63 4.24 -23.69
C GLN A 152 7.02 3.79 -24.13
N LYS A 153 7.74 3.04 -23.29
CA LYS A 153 9.04 2.46 -23.63
C LYS A 153 8.92 1.50 -24.82
N LEU A 154 7.82 0.76 -24.89
CA LEU A 154 7.51 -0.15 -25.99
C LEU A 154 7.21 0.60 -27.29
N VAL A 155 6.47 1.71 -27.23
CA VAL A 155 6.21 2.61 -28.37
C VAL A 155 7.47 3.38 -28.80
N MET A 156 8.37 3.72 -27.88
CA MET A 156 9.64 4.38 -28.20
C MET A 156 10.70 3.40 -28.75
N ALA A 157 10.54 2.10 -28.51
CA ALA A 157 11.42 1.05 -29.02
C ALA A 157 11.05 0.59 -30.45
N SER A 158 9.84 0.92 -30.93
CA SER A 158 9.38 0.55 -32.27
C SER A 158 10.00 1.37 -33.41
N ASP A 159 10.86 2.35 -33.12
CA ASP A 159 11.59 3.12 -34.14
C ASP A 159 12.75 2.32 -34.80
N GLY A 160 12.86 1.01 -34.56
CA GLY A 160 13.92 0.20 -35.19
C GLY A 160 13.82 -1.32 -35.10
N THR A 161 12.90 -1.90 -34.34
CA THR A 161 12.70 -3.36 -34.36
C THR A 161 11.23 -3.70 -34.16
N GLU A 162 10.71 -4.51 -35.07
CA GLU A 162 9.37 -5.07 -35.12
C GLU A 162 9.09 -5.91 -33.84
N PHE A 163 8.66 -5.23 -32.77
CA PHE A 163 8.26 -5.91 -31.54
C PHE A 163 6.81 -6.38 -31.71
N ALA A 164 6.56 -7.67 -31.48
CA ALA A 164 5.28 -8.32 -31.75
C ALA A 164 4.11 -7.64 -30.99
N VAL A 165 3.40 -6.76 -31.71
CA VAL A 165 2.17 -6.06 -31.31
C VAL A 165 1.12 -7.01 -30.71
N GLY A 166 1.12 -8.28 -31.10
CA GLY A 166 0.24 -9.32 -30.55
C GLY A 166 0.37 -9.56 -29.04
N ASN A 167 1.52 -9.28 -28.42
CA ASN A 167 1.67 -9.40 -26.97
C ASN A 167 0.94 -8.27 -26.22
N ILE A 168 0.84 -7.09 -26.83
CA ILE A 168 0.19 -5.92 -26.26
C ILE A 168 -1.33 -6.07 -26.36
N GLU A 169 -1.83 -6.46 -27.53
CA GLU A 169 -3.26 -6.71 -27.75
C GLU A 169 -3.78 -7.78 -26.81
N ARG A 170 -3.03 -8.88 -26.61
CA ARG A 170 -3.38 -9.91 -25.63
C ARG A 170 -3.46 -9.36 -24.20
N LEU A 171 -2.50 -8.54 -23.78
CA LEU A 171 -2.51 -7.93 -22.43
C LEU A 171 -3.68 -6.94 -22.25
N PHE A 172 -4.01 -6.16 -23.28
CA PHE A 172 -5.18 -5.27 -23.25
C PHE A 172 -6.49 -6.06 -23.26
N GLU A 173 -6.57 -7.16 -24.00
CA GLU A 173 -7.74 -8.01 -24.05
C GLU A 173 -7.95 -8.74 -22.71
N GLU A 174 -6.88 -9.24 -22.09
CA GLU A 174 -6.91 -9.79 -20.73
C GLU A 174 -7.34 -8.74 -19.70
N ALA A 175 -6.82 -7.51 -19.78
CA ALA A 175 -7.21 -6.41 -18.91
C ALA A 175 -8.70 -6.03 -19.12
N ARG A 176 -9.16 -5.97 -20.36
CA ARG A 176 -10.57 -5.71 -20.73
C ARG A 176 -11.49 -6.83 -20.27
N GLN A 177 -11.11 -8.09 -20.42
CA GLN A 177 -11.90 -9.23 -19.94
C GLN A 177 -12.00 -9.24 -18.41
N LYS A 178 -10.92 -8.89 -17.70
CA LYS A 178 -10.92 -8.73 -16.23
C LYS A 178 -11.81 -7.57 -15.78
N LEU A 179 -11.87 -6.48 -16.54
CA LEU A 179 -12.79 -5.36 -16.33
C LEU A 179 -14.25 -5.76 -16.61
N ASN A 180 -14.52 -6.45 -17.73
CA ASN A 180 -15.86 -6.84 -18.15
C ASN A 180 -16.48 -7.95 -17.30
N ARG A 181 -15.67 -8.81 -16.66
CA ARG A 181 -16.16 -9.73 -15.62
C ARG A 181 -16.78 -9.02 -14.41
N LYS A 182 -16.61 -7.69 -14.28
CA LYS A 182 -17.02 -6.89 -13.12
C LYS A 182 -18.10 -5.84 -13.42
N ASN A 183 -19.04 -6.13 -14.32
CA ASN A 183 -20.34 -5.45 -14.28
C ASN A 183 -21.18 -6.00 -13.12
N TRP A 184 -20.85 -5.59 -11.88
CA TRP A 184 -21.80 -5.73 -10.77
C TRP A 184 -22.76 -4.54 -10.83
N THR A 185 -24.03 -4.86 -11.07
CA THR A 185 -25.19 -4.00 -10.80
C THR A 185 -25.08 -3.41 -9.40
N LYS A 186 -25.36 -2.10 -9.33
CA LYS A 186 -25.54 -1.27 -8.12
C LYS A 186 -26.08 -1.99 -6.89
#